data_AF-A0A8T0K5D4-F1
#
_entry.id   AF-A0A8T0K5D4-F1
#
_cell.length_a   1.000
_cell.length_b   1.000
_cell.length_c   1.000
_cell.angle_alpha   90.00
_cell.angle_beta   90.00
_cell.angle_gamma   90.00
#
_symmetry.space_group_name_H-M   'P 1'
#
loop_
_entity.id
_entity.type
_entity.pdbx_description
1 polymer ?
#
loop_
_entity_poly.entity_id
_entity_poly.type
_entity_poly.pdbx_seq_one_letter_code
_entity_poly.pdbx_strand_id
1 'polypeptide(L)'
;MSHSDEQLSFLRSLIHGRSFSDATIRFLESLLVSKDVKSFIEVRSSLTDFLRSESLSVIRSIASKTVHEKLLVLEFFVRAFALVGDQQSCLALRYEALVMRELKSASCRWLQVLPEEWLRFVEDAVRNGFHAVAEKACENALSCLENNDDHKPGGDMVSKNLKSIISEITRLRNCAMTSVSSRSVQVQTAEYLKRKTTEQKSDLPNKQKRCLASTSFRNGIKRQNIRKLHEHQSLLLVSEHPNLRSNDQFD
;
A
#
# COMPACT_ATOMS: atom_id res chain seq x y z
N MET A 1 11.91 15.05 31.48
CA MET A 1 11.55 14.41 30.19
C MET A 1 12.29 13.10 30.13
N SER A 2 11.74 12.05 29.51
CA SER A 2 12.49 10.79 29.39
C SER A 2 13.63 10.97 28.39
N HIS A 3 14.74 10.24 28.53
CA HIS A 3 15.87 10.28 27.59
C HIS A 3 15.43 10.00 26.14
N SER A 4 14.42 9.14 25.97
CA SER A 4 13.82 8.82 24.67
C SER A 4 13.09 10.02 24.04
N ASP A 5 12.42 10.86 24.84
CA ASP A 5 11.71 12.06 24.34
C ASP A 5 12.68 13.12 23.82
N GLU A 6 13.84 13.27 24.47
CA GLU A 6 14.90 14.19 24.06
C GLU A 6 15.53 13.75 22.73
N GLN A 7 15.81 12.45 22.57
CA GLN A 7 16.36 11.89 21.34
C GLN A 7 15.39 12.03 20.15
N LEU A 8 14.09 11.77 20.36
CA LEU A 8 13.07 11.98 19.32
C LEU A 8 12.89 13.45 18.97
N SER A 9 12.97 14.34 19.96
CA SER A 9 12.93 15.79 19.73
C SER A 9 14.12 16.28 18.92
N PHE A 10 15.31 15.72 19.18
CA PHE A 10 16.50 16.00 18.38
C PHE A 10 16.39 15.43 16.96
N LEU A 11 15.89 14.20 16.79
CA LEU A 11 15.63 13.66 15.45
C LEU A 11 14.66 14.55 14.66
N ARG A 12 13.61 15.04 15.34
CA ARG A 12 12.66 15.99 14.75
C ARG A 12 13.32 17.28 14.30
N SER A 13 14.21 17.86 15.11
CA SER A 13 14.91 19.08 14.73
C SER A 13 15.82 18.87 13.52
N LEU A 14 16.50 17.71 13.42
CA LEU A 14 17.30 17.34 12.25
C LEU A 14 16.45 17.24 10.98
N ILE A 15 15.31 16.57 11.03
CA ILE A 15 14.41 16.40 9.88
C ILE A 15 13.81 17.75 9.43
N HIS A 16 13.37 18.58 10.38
CA HIS A 16 12.84 19.92 10.08
C HIS A 16 13.93 20.84 9.54
N GLY A 17 15.16 20.71 10.04
CA GLY A 17 16.35 21.39 9.53
C GLY A 17 16.83 20.87 8.17
N ARG A 18 16.12 19.91 7.55
CA ARG A 18 16.46 19.30 6.25
C ARG A 18 17.82 18.60 6.25
N SER A 19 18.26 18.11 7.41
CA SER A 19 19.47 17.31 7.54
C SER A 19 19.20 15.88 7.07
N PHE A 20 19.09 15.69 5.76
CA PHE A 20 18.93 14.38 5.11
C PHE A 20 20.30 13.80 4.75
N SER A 21 21.08 13.46 5.77
CA SER A 21 22.47 13.01 5.63
C SER A 21 22.68 11.63 6.23
N ASP A 22 23.81 11.00 5.88
CA ASP A 22 24.25 9.75 6.50
C ASP A 22 24.44 9.87 8.02
N ALA A 23 24.79 11.05 8.52
CA ALA A 23 24.90 11.28 9.96
C ALA A 23 23.54 11.14 10.65
N THR A 24 22.48 11.67 10.06
CA THR A 24 21.10 11.52 10.57
C THR A 24 20.64 10.06 10.51
N ILE A 25 21.01 9.32 9.46
CA ILE A 25 20.72 7.89 9.35
C ILE A 25 21.45 7.09 10.45
N ARG A 26 22.75 7.32 10.66
CA ARG A 26 23.51 6.66 11.75
C ARG A 26 22.94 7.01 13.13
N PHE A 27 22.47 8.24 13.32
CA PHE A 27 21.79 8.62 14.53
C PHE A 27 20.50 7.80 14.72
N LEU A 28 19.65 7.67 13.68
CA LEU A 28 18.47 6.81 13.71
C LEU A 28 18.82 5.34 14.02
N GLU A 29 19.88 4.80 13.42
CA GLU A 29 20.38 3.44 13.71
C GLU A 29 20.75 3.28 15.19
N SER A 30 21.38 4.28 15.79
CA SER A 30 21.75 4.25 17.21
C SER A 30 20.55 4.21 18.15
N LEU A 31 19.41 4.78 17.74
CA LEU A 31 18.16 4.73 18.51
C LEU A 31 17.55 3.32 18.54
N LEU A 32 17.81 2.51 17.52
CA LEU A 32 17.33 1.13 17.44
C LEU A 32 18.14 0.16 18.32
N VAL A 33 19.20 0.62 19.00
CA VAL A 33 19.97 -0.19 19.94
C VAL A 33 19.21 -0.29 21.26
N SER A 34 18.77 -1.50 21.63
CA SER A 34 18.00 -1.75 22.85
C SER A 34 18.53 -2.95 23.62
N LYS A 35 18.35 -2.93 24.95
CA LYS A 35 18.85 -3.99 25.86
C LYS A 35 18.04 -5.29 25.76
N ASP A 36 16.76 -5.18 25.44
CA ASP A 36 15.82 -6.29 25.35
C ASP A 36 14.87 -6.14 24.17
N VAL A 37 14.27 -7.26 23.77
CA VAL A 37 13.39 -7.33 22.59
C VAL A 37 12.14 -6.48 22.76
N LYS A 38 11.58 -6.38 23.97
CA LYS A 38 10.35 -5.60 24.20
C LYS A 38 10.61 -4.11 23.98
N SER A 39 11.68 -3.60 24.58
CA SER A 39 12.14 -2.21 24.38
C SER A 39 12.46 -1.93 22.91
N PHE A 40 13.13 -2.87 22.22
CA PHE A 40 13.40 -2.74 20.79
C PHE A 40 12.13 -2.58 19.95
N ILE A 41 11.12 -3.42 20.19
CA ILE A 41 9.85 -3.38 19.46
C ILE A 41 9.11 -2.08 19.73
N GLU A 42 9.10 -1.61 20.98
CA GLU A 42 8.47 -0.34 21.37
C GLU A 42 9.14 0.85 20.67
N VAL A 43 10.47 0.96 20.78
CA VAL A 43 11.24 2.04 20.13
C VAL A 43 11.07 2.02 18.62
N ARG A 44 11.16 0.83 18.00
CA ARG A 44 10.95 0.68 16.55
C ARG A 44 9.54 1.09 16.13
N SER A 45 8.51 0.77 16.92
CA SER A 45 7.13 1.20 16.66
C SER A 45 7.01 2.73 16.72
N SER A 46 7.52 3.35 17.79
CA SER A 46 7.49 4.80 17.96
C SER A 46 8.24 5.53 16.84
N LEU A 47 9.40 5.02 16.44
CA LEU A 47 10.16 5.56 15.30
C LEU A 47 9.42 5.38 13.97
N THR A 48 8.75 4.25 13.78
CA THR A 48 7.96 4.00 12.56
C THR A 48 6.82 5.02 12.44
N ASP A 49 6.06 5.24 13.51
CA ASP A 49 4.96 6.20 13.51
C ASP A 49 5.46 7.64 13.32
N PHE A 50 6.56 7.98 14.00
CA PHE A 50 7.25 9.25 13.81
C PHE A 50 7.66 9.46 12.35
N LEU A 51 8.40 8.52 11.74
CA LEU A 51 8.87 8.63 10.36
C LEU A 51 7.72 8.71 9.35
N ARG A 52 6.62 7.97 9.57
CA ARG A 52 5.41 8.08 8.73
C ARG A 52 4.82 9.48 8.76
N SER A 53 4.72 10.08 9.95
CA SER A 53 4.19 11.44 10.11
C SER A 53 5.10 12.50 9.47
N GLU A 54 6.40 12.42 9.74
CA GLU A 54 7.38 13.41 9.29
C GLU A 54 7.63 13.30 7.79
N SER A 55 7.75 12.09 7.24
CA SER A 55 7.93 11.90 5.79
C SER A 55 6.79 12.51 4.99
N LEU A 56 5.54 12.32 5.41
CA LEU A 56 4.38 12.88 4.75
C LEU A 56 4.38 14.42 4.80
N SER A 57 4.72 14.99 5.97
CA SER A 57 4.89 16.44 6.15
C SER A 57 5.98 17.00 5.23
N VAL A 58 7.15 16.36 5.23
CA VAL A 58 8.29 16.75 4.41
C VAL A 58 7.96 16.67 2.92
N ILE A 59 7.41 15.55 2.45
CA ILE A 59 7.08 15.34 1.02
C ILE A 59 6.14 16.44 0.51
N ARG A 60 5.13 16.81 1.30
CA ARG A 60 4.22 17.92 0.97
C ARG A 60 4.97 19.26 0.89
N SER A 61 5.85 19.53 1.84
CA SER A 61 6.59 20.79 1.89
C SER A 61 7.62 20.96 0.76
N ILE A 62 8.09 19.87 0.16
CA ILE A 62 9.05 19.91 -0.96
C ILE A 62 8.37 19.79 -2.34
N ALA A 63 7.04 19.90 -2.41
CA ALA A 63 6.30 19.72 -3.66
C ALA A 63 6.74 20.67 -4.78
N SER A 64 7.18 21.89 -4.46
CA SER A 64 7.69 22.88 -5.42
C SER A 64 9.20 22.77 -5.71
N LYS A 65 9.92 21.89 -5.01
CA LYS A 65 11.37 21.72 -5.16
C LYS A 65 11.75 21.01 -6.46
N THR A 66 13.03 21.09 -6.80
CA THR A 66 13.59 20.39 -7.96
C THR A 66 13.44 18.88 -7.82
N VAL A 67 13.47 18.18 -8.95
CA VAL A 67 13.43 16.70 -8.97
C VAL A 67 14.61 16.11 -8.19
N HIS A 68 15.80 16.71 -8.33
CA HIS A 68 16.98 16.26 -7.62
C HIS A 68 16.82 16.37 -6.09
N GLU A 69 16.37 17.53 -5.58
CA GLU A 69 16.09 17.70 -4.15
C GLU A 69 15.03 16.70 -3.66
N LYS A 70 13.96 16.48 -4.43
CA LYS A 70 12.92 15.50 -4.08
C LYS A 70 13.48 14.08 -3.98
N LEU A 71 14.31 13.67 -4.94
CA LEU A 71 14.92 12.34 -4.95
C LEU A 71 15.85 12.11 -3.76
N LEU A 72 16.66 13.11 -3.37
CA LEU A 72 17.50 13.03 -2.18
C LEU A 72 16.68 12.80 -0.90
N VAL A 73 15.55 13.52 -0.77
CA VAL A 73 14.64 13.36 0.36
C VAL A 73 13.98 11.98 0.36
N LEU A 74 13.52 11.51 -0.80
CA LEU A 74 12.93 10.18 -0.93
C LEU A 74 13.96 9.09 -0.59
N GLU A 75 15.19 9.20 -1.08
CA GLU A 75 16.28 8.25 -0.78
C GLU A 75 16.56 8.16 0.73
N PHE A 76 16.62 9.31 1.41
CA PHE A 76 16.76 9.36 2.86
C PHE A 76 15.65 8.60 3.57
N PHE A 77 14.37 8.87 3.23
CA PHE A 77 13.26 8.20 3.90
C PHE A 77 13.14 6.73 3.53
N VAL A 78 13.50 6.32 2.30
CA VAL A 78 13.60 4.91 1.92
C VAL A 78 14.57 4.18 2.84
N ARG A 79 15.75 4.76 3.09
CA ARG A 79 16.74 4.18 4.01
C ARG A 79 16.23 4.17 5.45
N ALA A 80 15.60 5.25 5.91
CA ALA A 80 15.02 5.33 7.24
C ALA A 80 13.92 4.27 7.47
N PHE A 81 13.02 4.08 6.50
CA PHE A 81 11.97 3.06 6.58
C PHE A 81 12.51 1.63 6.51
N ALA A 82 13.54 1.40 5.68
CA ALA A 82 14.23 0.11 5.66
C ALA A 82 14.84 -0.23 7.03
N LEU A 83 15.44 0.76 7.72
CA LEU A 83 16.02 0.57 9.06
C LEU A 83 14.99 0.21 10.12
N VAL A 84 13.84 0.87 10.15
CA VAL A 84 12.77 0.55 11.11
C VAL A 84 11.93 -0.66 10.68
N GLY A 85 12.18 -1.23 9.50
CA GLY A 85 11.47 -2.39 8.97
C GLY A 85 10.06 -2.09 8.46
N ASP A 86 9.75 -0.84 8.12
CA ASP A 86 8.46 -0.44 7.53
C ASP A 86 8.48 -0.65 6.01
N GLN A 87 8.32 -1.91 5.61
CA GLN A 87 8.43 -2.32 4.21
C GLN A 87 7.40 -1.63 3.30
N GLN A 88 6.20 -1.33 3.82
CA GLN A 88 5.16 -0.67 3.05
C GLN A 88 5.57 0.75 2.66
N SER A 89 6.02 1.56 3.62
CA SER A 89 6.47 2.93 3.36
C SER A 89 7.75 2.95 2.53
N CYS A 90 8.67 2.00 2.76
CA CYS A 90 9.87 1.83 1.95
C CYS A 90 9.53 1.58 0.46
N LEU A 91 8.69 0.58 0.17
CA LEU A 91 8.29 0.26 -1.20
C LEU A 91 7.49 1.39 -1.85
N ALA A 92 6.61 2.07 -1.09
CA ALA A 92 5.85 3.20 -1.59
C ALA A 92 6.78 4.34 -2.06
N LEU A 93 7.74 4.75 -1.22
CA LEU A 93 8.67 5.83 -1.61
C LEU A 93 9.64 5.42 -2.71
N ARG A 94 10.10 4.16 -2.73
CA ARG A 94 10.89 3.63 -3.85
C ARG A 94 10.11 3.67 -5.17
N TYR A 95 8.84 3.27 -5.15
CA TYR A 95 7.97 3.35 -6.31
C TYR A 95 7.84 4.80 -6.81
N GLU A 96 7.51 5.74 -5.92
CA GLU A 96 7.36 7.15 -6.27
C GLU A 96 8.66 7.75 -6.84
N ALA A 97 9.83 7.36 -6.30
CA ALA A 97 11.12 7.79 -6.83
C ALA A 97 11.37 7.26 -8.25
N LEU A 98 11.04 5.99 -8.53
CA LEU A 98 11.14 5.41 -9.88
C LEU A 98 10.21 6.12 -10.86
N VAL A 99 8.95 6.33 -10.50
CA VAL A 99 7.97 7.04 -11.35
C VAL A 99 8.44 8.47 -11.64
N MET A 100 8.91 9.19 -10.62
CA MET A 100 9.35 10.58 -10.77
C MET A 100 10.58 10.69 -11.69
N ARG A 101 11.53 9.75 -11.54
CA ARG A 101 12.69 9.61 -12.42
C ARG A 101 12.28 9.39 -13.86
N GLU A 102 11.37 8.43 -14.08
CA GLU A 102 10.93 8.06 -15.40
C GLU A 102 10.15 9.18 -16.10
N LEU A 103 9.26 9.86 -15.38
CA LEU A 103 8.54 11.04 -15.91
C LEU A 103 9.50 12.16 -16.37
N LYS A 104 10.70 12.22 -15.78
CA LYS A 104 11.71 13.26 -16.06
C LYS A 104 12.81 12.79 -17.00
N SER A 105 12.83 11.51 -17.37
CA SER A 105 13.83 10.90 -18.23
C SER A 105 13.87 11.55 -19.61
N ALA A 106 12.71 11.95 -20.14
CA ALA A 106 12.58 12.66 -21.42
C ALA A 106 13.39 13.97 -21.49
N SER A 107 13.44 14.71 -20.38
CA SER A 107 14.24 15.95 -20.28
C SER A 107 15.66 15.73 -19.76
N CYS A 108 15.90 14.64 -19.03
CA CYS A 108 17.14 14.38 -18.29
C CYS A 108 17.49 12.88 -18.36
N ARG A 109 18.31 12.48 -19.34
CA ARG A 109 18.63 11.06 -19.58
C ARG A 109 19.24 10.32 -18.38
N TRP A 110 19.98 11.01 -17.51
CA TRP A 110 20.55 10.40 -16.30
C TRP A 110 19.50 9.95 -15.27
N LEU A 111 18.26 10.43 -15.40
CA LEU A 111 17.12 9.98 -14.56
C LEU A 111 16.43 8.73 -15.12
N GLN A 112 16.75 8.28 -16.34
CA GLN A 112 16.15 7.09 -16.94
C GLN A 112 16.23 5.90 -15.97
N VAL A 113 15.11 5.21 -15.77
CA VAL A 113 15.07 4.01 -14.93
C VAL A 113 15.44 2.81 -15.78
N LEU A 114 16.46 2.07 -15.35
CA LEU A 114 16.89 0.89 -16.09
C LEU A 114 15.85 -0.25 -15.96
N PRO A 115 15.69 -1.10 -16.99
CA PRO A 115 14.80 -2.27 -16.92
C PRO A 115 15.08 -3.16 -15.70
N GLU A 116 16.35 -3.32 -15.32
CA GLU A 116 16.79 -4.10 -14.17
C GLU A 116 16.41 -3.45 -12.82
N GLU A 117 16.26 -2.12 -12.78
CA GLU A 117 15.75 -1.43 -11.59
C GLU A 117 14.26 -1.72 -11.39
N TRP A 118 13.48 -1.68 -12.46
CA TRP A 118 12.07 -2.07 -12.43
C TRP A 118 11.89 -3.53 -12.03
N LEU A 119 12.64 -4.45 -12.64
CA LEU A 119 12.56 -5.87 -12.31
C LEU A 119 12.87 -6.12 -10.82
N ARG A 120 13.99 -5.57 -10.30
CA ARG A 120 14.35 -5.72 -8.89
C ARG A 120 13.27 -5.15 -7.96
N PHE A 121 12.64 -4.03 -8.32
CA PHE A 121 11.56 -3.46 -7.53
C PHE A 121 10.34 -4.41 -7.49
N VAL A 122 9.92 -4.93 -8.65
CA VAL A 122 8.78 -5.84 -8.75
C VAL A 122 9.04 -7.14 -7.98
N GLU A 123 10.23 -7.73 -8.13
CA GLU A 123 10.63 -8.93 -7.38
C GLU A 123 10.55 -8.70 -5.87
N ASP A 124 11.06 -7.57 -5.39
CA ASP A 124 11.02 -7.19 -3.98
C ASP A 124 9.57 -7.02 -3.49
N ALA A 125 8.72 -6.31 -4.26
CA ALA A 125 7.32 -6.12 -3.92
C ALA A 125 6.53 -7.44 -3.87
N VAL A 126 6.75 -8.35 -4.83
CA VAL A 126 6.11 -9.68 -4.84
C VAL A 126 6.59 -10.54 -3.67
N ARG A 127 7.91 -10.58 -3.42
CA ARG A 127 8.50 -11.37 -2.32
C ARG A 127 7.98 -10.95 -0.96
N ASN A 128 7.72 -9.66 -0.78
CA ASN A 128 7.16 -9.10 0.44
C ASN A 128 5.61 -9.12 0.49
N GLY A 129 4.94 -9.72 -0.51
CA GLY A 129 3.48 -9.88 -0.52
C GLY A 129 2.68 -8.62 -0.88
N PHE A 130 3.33 -7.56 -1.37
CA PHE A 130 2.71 -6.32 -1.79
C PHE A 130 2.24 -6.40 -3.26
N HIS A 131 1.35 -7.36 -3.53
CA HIS A 131 0.94 -7.70 -4.90
C HIS A 131 0.28 -6.54 -5.67
N ALA A 132 -0.52 -5.69 -5.02
CA ALA A 132 -1.12 -4.53 -5.67
C ALA A 132 -0.08 -3.48 -6.10
N VAL A 133 0.97 -3.30 -5.29
CA VAL A 133 2.09 -2.40 -5.63
C VAL A 133 2.92 -3.00 -6.78
N ALA A 134 3.17 -4.31 -6.72
CA ALA A 134 3.87 -5.03 -7.78
C ALA A 134 3.13 -4.95 -9.12
N GLU A 135 1.82 -5.14 -9.12
CA GLU A 135 0.97 -5.03 -10.32
C GLU A 135 1.10 -3.65 -10.97
N LYS A 136 0.91 -2.58 -10.19
CA LYS A 136 1.05 -1.20 -10.67
C LYS A 136 2.45 -0.90 -11.20
N ALA A 137 3.49 -1.41 -10.53
CA ALA A 137 4.87 -1.24 -10.98
C ALA A 137 5.17 -2.01 -12.28
N CYS A 138 4.61 -3.20 -12.47
CA CYS A 138 4.71 -3.91 -13.74
C CYS A 138 4.08 -3.13 -14.89
N GLU A 139 2.90 -2.52 -14.68
CA GLU A 139 2.23 -1.72 -15.71
C GLU A 139 3.07 -0.53 -16.15
N ASN A 140 3.63 0.19 -15.17
CA ASN A 140 4.49 1.33 -15.47
C ASN A 140 5.79 0.89 -16.16
N ALA A 141 6.42 -0.17 -15.65
CA ALA A 141 7.64 -0.72 -16.24
C ALA A 141 7.42 -1.12 -17.71
N LEU A 142 6.40 -1.94 -18.01
CA LEU A 142 6.12 -2.39 -19.37
C LEU A 142 5.84 -1.22 -20.32
N SER A 143 5.04 -0.23 -19.87
CA SER A 143 4.77 0.97 -20.67
C SER A 143 6.06 1.74 -21.01
N CYS A 144 7.02 1.80 -20.09
CA CYS A 144 8.29 2.47 -20.33
C CYS A 144 9.18 1.67 -21.28
N LEU A 145 9.19 0.33 -21.19
CA LEU A 145 10.02 -0.52 -22.03
C LEU A 145 9.52 -0.59 -23.47
N GLU A 146 8.20 -0.59 -23.71
CA GLU A 146 7.60 -0.54 -25.05
C GLU A 146 7.95 0.76 -25.79
N ASN A 147 7.94 1.91 -25.09
CA ASN A 147 8.29 3.20 -25.68
C ASN A 147 9.77 3.34 -26.07
N ASN A 148 10.66 2.47 -25.57
CA ASN A 148 12.09 2.51 -25.87
C ASN A 148 12.50 1.65 -27.08
N ASP A 149 11.62 0.78 -27.58
CA ASP A 149 11.92 -0.15 -28.69
C ASP A 149 11.93 0.56 -30.06
N ASP A 150 11.27 1.72 -30.17
CA ASP A 150 11.18 2.47 -31.44
C ASP A 150 12.50 3.15 -31.88
N HIS A 151 13.56 3.18 -31.04
CA HIS A 151 14.68 4.12 -31.26
C HIS A 151 16.10 3.57 -31.33
N LYS A 152 16.39 2.24 -31.32
CA LYS A 152 17.77 1.77 -31.60
C LYS A 152 17.91 0.40 -32.29
N PRO A 153 18.60 0.33 -33.45
CA PRO A 153 19.15 -0.92 -33.96
C PRO A 153 20.46 -1.23 -33.23
N GLY A 154 20.39 -1.92 -32.09
CA GLY A 154 21.57 -2.20 -31.26
C GLY A 154 21.62 -3.63 -30.73
N GLY A 155 22.44 -4.47 -31.37
CA GLY A 155 23.04 -5.69 -30.81
C GLY A 155 22.09 -6.80 -30.33
N ASP A 156 22.13 -7.94 -31.02
CA ASP A 156 21.31 -9.14 -30.78
C ASP A 156 21.27 -9.64 -29.32
N MET A 157 22.31 -9.35 -28.52
CA MET A 157 22.41 -9.75 -27.11
C MET A 157 21.70 -8.79 -26.14
N VAL A 158 21.73 -7.47 -26.39
CA VAL A 158 21.04 -6.46 -25.56
C VAL A 158 19.53 -6.60 -25.74
N SER A 159 19.08 -6.87 -26.97
CA SER A 159 17.68 -7.19 -27.27
C SER A 159 17.20 -8.47 -26.57
N LYS A 160 18.04 -9.51 -26.48
CA LYS A 160 17.70 -10.77 -25.78
C LYS A 160 17.54 -10.57 -24.27
N ASN A 161 18.45 -9.85 -23.63
CA ASN A 161 18.36 -9.55 -22.19
C ASN A 161 17.10 -8.74 -21.87
N LEU A 162 16.82 -7.70 -22.67
CA LEU A 162 15.62 -6.88 -22.51
C LEU A 162 14.33 -7.69 -22.66
N LYS A 163 14.25 -8.56 -23.68
CA LYS A 163 13.12 -9.48 -23.86
C LYS A 163 12.95 -10.43 -22.67
N SER A 164 14.04 -10.94 -22.11
CA SER A 164 13.99 -11.76 -20.90
C SER A 164 13.41 -10.98 -19.72
N ILE A 165 13.85 -9.74 -19.50
CA ILE A 165 13.35 -8.88 -18.42
C ILE A 165 11.85 -8.59 -18.60
N ILE A 166 11.43 -8.23 -19.82
CA ILE A 166 10.01 -8.00 -20.15
C ILE A 166 9.16 -9.24 -19.86
N SER A 167 9.64 -10.42 -20.25
CA SER A 167 8.94 -11.69 -20.01
C SER A 167 8.78 -11.97 -18.51
N GLU A 168 9.81 -11.65 -17.72
CA GLU A 168 9.80 -11.88 -16.28
C GLU A 168 8.90 -10.89 -15.54
N ILE A 169 8.93 -9.59 -15.91
CA ILE A 169 8.00 -8.58 -15.40
C ILE A 169 6.55 -8.97 -15.71
N THR A 170 6.30 -9.48 -16.94
CA THR A 170 4.97 -9.97 -17.35
C THR A 170 4.53 -11.17 -16.51
N ARG A 171 5.43 -12.13 -16.26
CA ARG A 171 5.16 -13.28 -15.40
C ARG A 171 4.80 -12.85 -13.98
N LEU A 172 5.59 -11.94 -13.39
CA LEU A 172 5.37 -11.40 -12.05
C LEU A 172 4.06 -10.60 -11.96
N ARG A 173 3.70 -9.84 -13.00
CA ARG A 173 2.39 -9.16 -13.10
C ARG A 173 1.24 -10.16 -12.99
N ASN A 174 1.28 -11.23 -13.78
CA ASN A 174 0.23 -12.25 -13.79
C ASN A 174 0.11 -12.96 -12.41
N CYS A 175 1.25 -13.24 -11.76
CA CYS A 175 1.28 -13.78 -10.40
C CYS A 175 0.67 -12.80 -9.38
N ALA A 176 1.04 -11.52 -9.46
CA ALA A 176 0.52 -10.47 -8.58
C ALA A 176 -1.00 -10.30 -8.77
N MET A 177 -1.47 -10.17 -10.01
CA MET A 177 -2.89 -10.01 -10.36
C MET A 177 -3.73 -11.21 -9.87
N THR A 178 -3.21 -12.43 -10.02
CA THR A 178 -3.86 -13.64 -9.45
C THR A 178 -3.97 -13.54 -7.94
N SER A 179 -2.88 -13.13 -7.26
CA SER A 179 -2.84 -13.01 -5.80
C SER A 179 -3.79 -11.92 -5.27
N VAL A 180 -3.90 -10.79 -5.97
CA VAL A 180 -4.87 -9.71 -5.67
C VAL A 180 -6.29 -10.21 -5.86
N SER A 181 -6.58 -10.86 -6.99
CA SER A 181 -7.91 -11.38 -7.33
C SER A 181 -8.38 -12.44 -6.32
N SER A 182 -7.48 -13.36 -5.92
CA SER A 182 -7.77 -14.37 -4.90
C SER A 182 -8.10 -13.78 -3.53
N ARG A 183 -7.61 -12.58 -3.23
CA ARG A 183 -7.90 -11.86 -1.97
C ARG A 183 -9.12 -10.95 -2.05
N SER A 184 -9.82 -10.91 -3.18
CA SER A 184 -11.04 -10.11 -3.30
C SER A 184 -12.15 -10.66 -2.40
N VAL A 185 -12.96 -9.76 -1.83
CA VAL A 185 -14.10 -10.13 -0.97
C VAL A 185 -15.07 -11.06 -1.71
N GLN A 186 -15.24 -10.88 -3.02
CA GLN A 186 -16.10 -11.72 -3.86
C GLN A 186 -15.57 -13.15 -3.94
N VAL A 187 -14.27 -13.34 -4.21
CA VAL A 187 -13.65 -14.68 -4.27
C VAL A 187 -13.66 -15.31 -2.88
N GLN A 188 -13.29 -14.58 -1.83
CA GLN A 188 -13.33 -15.10 -0.46
C GLN A 188 -14.74 -15.49 -0.02
N THR A 189 -15.76 -14.72 -0.41
CA THR A 189 -17.18 -15.04 -0.17
C THR A 189 -17.58 -16.29 -0.94
N ALA A 190 -17.19 -16.42 -2.21
CA ALA A 190 -17.47 -17.61 -3.01
C ALA A 190 -16.80 -18.87 -2.44
N GLU A 191 -15.56 -18.77 -1.99
CA GLU A 191 -14.86 -19.86 -1.30
C GLU A 191 -15.52 -20.22 0.03
N TYR A 192 -15.88 -19.22 0.84
CA TYR A 192 -16.60 -19.43 2.09
C TYR A 192 -17.95 -20.12 1.87
N LEU A 193 -18.72 -19.69 0.86
CA LEU A 193 -19.99 -20.32 0.49
C LEU A 193 -19.80 -21.76 -0.01
N LYS A 194 -18.74 -22.03 -0.81
CA LYS A 194 -18.38 -23.39 -1.21
C LYS A 194 -18.08 -24.26 0.02
N ARG A 195 -17.24 -23.78 0.95
CA ARG A 195 -16.91 -24.48 2.21
C ARG A 195 -18.15 -24.76 3.06
N LYS A 196 -19.02 -23.77 3.23
CA LYS A 196 -20.33 -23.89 3.89
C LYS A 196 -21.21 -24.97 3.26
N THR A 197 -21.23 -25.04 1.93
CA THR A 197 -22.05 -26.01 1.19
C THR A 197 -21.48 -27.42 1.31
N THR A 198 -20.15 -27.58 1.37
CA THR A 198 -19.50 -28.88 1.64
C THR A 198 -19.65 -29.32 3.09
N GLU A 199 -19.57 -28.40 4.06
CA GLU A 199 -19.80 -28.69 5.48
C GLU A 199 -21.26 -29.13 5.72
N GLN A 200 -22.25 -28.46 5.10
CA GLN A 200 -23.65 -28.86 5.14
C GLN A 200 -23.93 -30.25 4.54
N LYS A 201 -23.13 -30.68 3.55
CA LYS A 201 -23.25 -32.01 2.94
C LYS A 201 -22.58 -33.11 3.78
N SER A 202 -21.69 -32.76 4.71
CA SER A 202 -20.98 -33.69 5.59
C SER A 202 -21.62 -33.89 6.96
N ASP A 203 -22.77 -33.25 7.24
CA ASP A 203 -23.53 -33.50 8.48
C ASP A 203 -24.14 -34.92 8.46
N LEU A 204 -23.34 -35.92 8.85
CA LEU A 204 -23.87 -37.11 9.50
C LEU A 204 -24.71 -36.65 10.69
N PRO A 205 -25.85 -37.31 11.01
CA PRO A 205 -26.79 -36.84 12.02
C PRO A 205 -26.22 -37.09 13.42
N ASN A 206 -25.24 -36.29 13.83
CA ASN A 206 -24.81 -36.28 15.21
C ASN A 206 -25.85 -35.51 16.00
N LYS A 207 -26.56 -36.21 16.89
CA LYS A 207 -27.61 -35.67 17.78
C LYS A 207 -26.99 -34.68 18.79
N GLN A 208 -26.56 -33.52 18.33
CA GLN A 208 -26.26 -32.42 19.22
C GLN A 208 -27.58 -31.74 19.58
N LYS A 209 -27.99 -31.86 20.85
CA LYS A 209 -29.16 -31.16 21.40
C LYS A 209 -29.01 -29.67 21.10
N ARG A 210 -29.73 -29.18 20.08
CA ARG A 210 -29.81 -27.74 19.75
C ARG A 210 -30.39 -27.01 20.95
N CYS A 211 -29.55 -26.22 21.62
CA CYS A 211 -29.96 -25.41 22.74
C CYS A 211 -30.93 -24.31 22.25
N LEU A 212 -32.21 -24.39 22.64
CA LEU A 212 -33.30 -23.51 22.18
C LEU A 212 -33.00 -22.00 22.37
N ALA A 213 -32.17 -21.67 23.37
CA ALA A 213 -31.70 -20.32 23.63
C ALA A 213 -30.81 -19.77 22.50
N SER A 214 -29.93 -20.61 21.91
CA SER A 214 -29.05 -20.21 20.81
C SER A 214 -29.83 -19.91 19.53
N THR A 215 -30.88 -20.69 19.25
CA THR A 215 -31.77 -20.47 18.11
C THR A 215 -32.55 -19.17 18.27
N SER A 216 -33.08 -18.90 19.47
CA SER A 216 -33.84 -17.68 19.75
C SER A 216 -32.98 -16.43 19.68
N PHE A 217 -31.74 -16.48 20.18
CA PHE A 217 -30.78 -15.39 20.07
C PHE A 217 -30.43 -15.09 18.60
N ARG A 218 -30.07 -16.13 17.82
CA ARG A 218 -29.79 -15.99 16.38
C ARG A 218 -31.00 -15.43 15.60
N ASN A 219 -32.20 -15.88 15.92
CA ASN A 219 -33.44 -15.35 15.32
C ASN A 219 -33.71 -13.91 15.74
N GLY A 220 -33.36 -13.52 16.97
CA GLY A 220 -33.39 -12.13 17.43
C GLY A 220 -32.50 -11.22 16.59
N ILE A 221 -31.23 -11.59 16.42
CA ILE A 221 -30.26 -10.86 15.59
C ILE A 221 -30.75 -10.77 14.13
N LYS A 222 -31.25 -11.87 13.57
CA LYS A 222 -31.76 -11.88 12.19
C LYS A 222 -32.94 -10.92 12.01
N ARG A 223 -33.90 -10.90 12.93
CA ARG A 223 -35.03 -9.98 12.90
C ARG A 223 -34.60 -8.52 13.04
N GLN A 224 -33.63 -8.25 13.91
CA GLN A 224 -33.10 -6.89 14.09
C GLN A 224 -32.39 -6.38 12.83
N ASN A 225 -31.58 -7.23 12.18
CA ASN A 225 -30.90 -6.87 10.94
C ASN A 225 -31.89 -6.63 9.78
N ILE A 226 -32.96 -7.42 9.69
CA ILE A 226 -34.02 -7.19 8.68
C ILE A 226 -34.72 -5.85 8.91
N ARG A 227 -35.04 -5.48 10.16
CA ARG A 227 -35.64 -4.17 10.45
C ARG A 227 -34.74 -3.02 10.04
N LYS A 228 -33.45 -3.07 10.42
CA LYS A 228 -32.46 -2.06 10.02
C LYS A 228 -32.30 -1.96 8.50
N LEU A 229 -32.35 -3.09 7.79
CA LEU A 229 -32.28 -3.11 6.33
C LEU A 229 -33.48 -2.39 5.71
N HIS A 230 -34.69 -2.67 6.19
CA HIS A 230 -35.90 -1.98 5.73
C HIS A 230 -35.87 -0.49 6.07
N GLU A 231 -35.42 -0.11 7.27
CA GLU A 231 -35.24 1.30 7.66
C GLU A 231 -34.29 2.04 6.69
N HIS A 232 -33.14 1.44 6.35
CA HIS A 232 -32.21 2.02 5.38
C HIS A 232 -32.80 2.11 3.96
N GLN A 233 -33.56 1.10 3.51
CA GLN A 233 -34.21 1.11 2.20
C GLN A 233 -35.35 2.15 2.14
N SER A 234 -36.09 2.33 3.23
CA SER A 234 -37.11 3.38 3.33
C SER A 234 -36.50 4.78 3.35
N LEU A 235 -35.34 4.97 4.00
CA LEU A 235 -34.62 6.25 3.98
C LEU A 235 -34.10 6.61 2.58
N LEU A 236 -33.69 5.61 1.78
CA LEU A 236 -33.29 5.81 0.38
C LEU A 236 -34.49 6.21 -0.50
N LEU A 237 -35.67 5.61 -0.31
CA LEU A 237 -36.89 5.95 -1.04
C LEU A 237 -37.44 7.35 -0.72
N VAL A 238 -37.21 7.87 0.49
CA VAL A 238 -37.60 9.25 0.86
C VAL A 238 -36.71 10.30 0.20
N SER A 239 -35.51 9.94 -0.26
CA SER A 239 -34.59 10.88 -0.93
C SER A 239 -34.89 11.14 -2.41
N GLU A 240 -35.81 10.38 -3.04
CA GLU A 240 -36.17 10.56 -4.46
C GLU A 240 -37.48 11.35 -4.71
N HIS A 241 -38.13 11.89 -3.68
CA HIS A 241 -39.32 12.73 -3.84
C HIS A 241 -39.18 14.09 -3.14
N PRO A 242 -38.74 15.16 -3.84
CA PRO A 242 -38.88 16.50 -3.32
C PRO A 242 -40.35 16.91 -3.33
N ASN A 243 -40.84 17.27 -2.14
CA ASN A 243 -42.19 17.79 -1.91
C ASN A 243 -42.49 18.99 -2.82
N LEU A 244 -43.49 18.84 -3.69
CA LEU A 244 -44.27 19.95 -4.23
C LEU A 244 -45.14 20.51 -3.09
N ARG A 245 -44.78 21.68 -2.56
CA ARG A 245 -45.73 22.50 -1.79
C ARG A 245 -45.50 24.00 -2.02
N SER A 246 -46.43 24.56 -2.78
CA SER A 246 -47.13 25.83 -2.52
C SER A 246 -46.29 27.11 -2.45
N ASN A 247 -46.13 27.77 -3.59
CA ASN A 247 -46.11 29.23 -3.66
C ASN A 247 -47.54 29.71 -3.94
N ASP A 248 -48.03 30.66 -3.14
CA ASP A 248 -48.67 31.90 -3.59
C ASP A 248 -49.51 32.52 -2.46
N GLN A 249 -49.00 33.63 -1.88
CA GLN A 249 -49.81 34.80 -1.48
C GLN A 249 -48.91 35.98 -1.03
N PHE A 250 -48.65 36.87 -1.98
CA PHE A 250 -48.65 38.34 -1.89
C PHE A 250 -49.27 38.74 -3.24
N ASP A 251 -50.37 39.48 -3.41
CA ASP A 251 -51.12 40.44 -2.59
C ASP A 251 -52.63 40.12 -2.56
#